data_AF-A0A7J3MVJ4-F1
#
_entry.id   AF-A0A7J3MVJ4-F1
#
_cell.length_a   1.000
_cell.length_b   1.000
_cell.length_c   1.000
_cell.angle_alpha   90.00
_cell.angle_beta   90.00
_cell.angle_gamma   90.00
#
_symmetry.space_group_name_H-M   'P 1'
#
loop_
_entity.id
_entity.type
_entity.pdbx_description
1 polymer ?
#
loop_
_entity_poly.entity_id
_entity_poly.type
_entity_poly.pdbx_seq_one_letter_code
_entity_poly.pdbx_strand_id
1 'polypeptide(L)'
;MKRQQLAMTDMMLRCICGQVLTPDVMIIKVGSGSAEIHCPNPRCRLGIIGTYTESKIRKKLRLVKMVEEYNMLFMGSEDLQDTLRHWERAITDKISRNNS
;
A
#
# COMPACT_ATOMS: atom_id res chain seq x y z
N MET A 1 19.48 -15.05 16.66
CA MET A 1 18.83 -14.44 15.47
C MET A 1 17.37 -14.88 15.44
N LYS A 2 16.46 -14.13 16.09
CA LYS A 2 15.03 -14.42 16.05
C LYS A 2 14.45 -13.71 14.82
N ARG A 3 14.15 -14.47 13.77
CA ARG A 3 13.21 -14.01 12.72
C ARG A 3 11.86 -13.89 13.41
N GLN A 4 11.54 -12.69 13.90
CA GLN A 4 10.22 -12.39 14.39
C GLN A 4 9.26 -12.53 13.21
N GLN A 5 8.27 -13.40 13.37
CA GLN A 5 7.02 -13.28 12.65
C GLN A 5 6.50 -11.87 12.94
N LEU A 6 6.62 -10.96 11.96
CA LEU A 6 5.86 -9.72 11.96
C LEU A 6 4.41 -10.13 12.13
N ALA A 7 3.79 -9.73 13.23
CA ALA A 7 2.40 -10.05 13.48
C ALA A 7 1.59 -9.45 12.31
N MET A 8 0.50 -10.08 11.89
CA MET A 8 -0.34 -9.54 10.78
C MET A 8 -0.78 -8.09 11.01
N THR A 9 -0.77 -7.62 12.26
CA THR A 9 -1.02 -6.24 12.67
C THR A 9 0.07 -5.24 12.22
N ASP A 10 1.31 -5.70 12.03
CA ASP A 10 2.45 -4.85 11.65
C ASP A 10 2.48 -4.55 10.15
N MET A 11 1.58 -5.15 9.37
CA MET A 11 1.50 -4.97 7.91
C MET A 11 0.33 -4.08 7.48
N MET A 12 -0.28 -3.36 8.42
CA MET A 12 -1.46 -2.53 8.15
C MET A 12 -1.06 -1.06 8.01
N LEU A 13 -1.52 -0.40 6.95
CA LEU A 13 -1.53 1.06 6.92
C LEU A 13 -2.89 1.58 7.35
N ARG A 14 -2.96 2.88 7.59
CA ARG A 14 -4.20 3.59 7.90
C ARG A 14 -4.42 4.69 6.89
N CYS A 15 -5.64 4.78 6.39
CA CYS A 15 -6.09 5.98 5.70
C CYS A 15 -6.43 7.05 6.74
N ILE A 16 -6.34 8.31 6.36
CA ILE A 16 -6.65 9.46 7.21
C ILE A 16 -8.13 9.47 7.63
N CYS A 17 -9.00 8.80 6.86
CA CYS A 17 -10.40 8.60 7.24
C CYS A 17 -10.61 7.54 8.35
N GLY A 18 -9.54 6.99 8.92
CA GLY A 18 -9.57 5.95 9.97
C GLY A 18 -9.67 4.52 9.44
N GLN A 19 -9.88 4.33 8.13
CA GLN A 19 -9.94 3.01 7.52
C GLN A 19 -8.59 2.30 7.63
N VAL A 20 -8.60 1.08 8.18
CA VAL A 20 -7.44 0.18 8.13
C VAL A 20 -7.31 -0.36 6.71
N LEU A 21 -6.09 -0.30 6.21
CA LEU A 21 -5.72 -0.63 4.85
C LEU A 21 -4.84 -1.88 4.87
N THR A 22 -5.21 -2.88 4.08
CA THR A 22 -4.39 -4.05 3.79
C THR A 22 -4.34 -4.27 2.27
N PRO A 23 -3.29 -4.91 1.73
CA PRO A 23 -3.18 -5.14 0.28
C PRO A 23 -4.40 -5.83 -0.34
N ASP A 24 -5.04 -6.73 0.42
CA ASP A 24 -6.20 -7.49 -0.03
C ASP A 24 -7.46 -6.64 -0.19
N VAL A 25 -7.71 -5.69 0.72
CA VAL A 25 -8.94 -4.87 0.72
C VAL A 25 -8.86 -3.64 -0.18
N MET A 26 -7.69 -3.34 -0.76
CA MET A 26 -7.56 -2.17 -1.64
C MET A 26 -8.21 -2.37 -2.99
N ILE A 27 -8.82 -1.29 -3.45
CA ILE A 27 -9.29 -1.15 -4.82
C ILE A 27 -8.09 -0.68 -5.66
N ILE A 28 -7.68 -1.50 -6.62
CA ILE A 28 -6.57 -1.20 -7.52
C ILE A 28 -7.15 -0.95 -8.91
N LYS A 29 -6.90 0.24 -9.47
CA LYS A 29 -7.28 0.59 -10.84
C LYS A 29 -6.03 0.62 -11.71
N VAL A 30 -5.93 -0.32 -12.65
CA VAL A 30 -4.76 -0.44 -13.53
C VAL A 30 -4.93 0.46 -14.76
N GLY A 31 -3.89 1.24 -15.07
CA GLY A 31 -3.75 2.04 -16.28
C GLY A 31 -2.49 1.65 -17.06
N SER A 32 -2.16 2.41 -18.11
CA SER A 32 -0.97 2.15 -18.94
C SER A 32 0.33 2.39 -18.16
N GLY A 33 0.90 1.33 -17.57
CA GLY A 33 2.19 1.35 -16.87
C GLY A 33 2.13 1.78 -15.40
N SER A 34 0.95 2.04 -14.84
CA SER A 34 0.77 2.34 -13.43
C SER A 34 -0.57 1.83 -12.92
N ALA A 35 -0.69 1.70 -11.61
CA ALA A 35 -1.94 1.37 -10.95
C ALA A 35 -2.22 2.38 -9.83
N GLU A 36 -3.43 2.90 -9.78
CA GLU A 36 -3.90 3.72 -8.67
C GLU A 36 -4.46 2.82 -7.58
N ILE A 37 -4.14 3.16 -6.34
CA ILE A 37 -4.59 2.46 -5.15
C ILE A 37 -5.59 3.38 -4.45
N HIS A 38 -6.81 2.89 -4.26
CA HIS A 38 -7.91 3.65 -3.70
C HIS A 38 -8.29 3.13 -2.31
N CYS A 39 -8.72 4.05 -1.43
CA CYS A 39 -9.29 3.70 -0.15
C CYS A 39 -10.60 2.91 -0.38
N PRO A 40 -10.82 1.78 0.32
CA PRO A 40 -12.06 1.00 0.17
C PRO A 40 -13.26 1.68 0.82
N ASN A 41 -13.06 2.68 1.70
CA ASN A 41 -14.16 3.44 2.28
C ASN A 41 -14.76 4.39 1.23
N PRO A 42 -16.02 4.20 0.79
CA PRO A 42 -16.64 5.02 -0.25
C PRO A 42 -16.88 6.47 0.18
N ARG A 43 -16.80 6.76 1.49
CA ARG A 43 -16.92 8.12 2.05
C ARG A 43 -15.56 8.80 2.22
N CYS A 44 -14.47 8.15 1.85
CA CYS A 44 -13.14 8.74 1.93
C CYS A 44 -12.98 9.83 0.86
N ARG A 45 -12.83 11.09 1.28
CA ARG A 45 -12.64 12.24 0.37
C ARG A 45 -11.30 12.24 -0.37
N LEU A 46 -10.33 11.49 0.13
CA LEU A 46 -9.02 11.41 -0.53
C LEU A 46 -9.10 10.58 -1.83
N GLY A 47 -9.93 9.52 -1.84
CA GLY A 47 -10.06 8.60 -2.96
C GLY A 47 -8.81 7.77 -3.18
N ILE A 48 -7.80 8.36 -3.82
CA ILE A 48 -6.49 7.75 -4.13
C ILE A 48 -5.57 7.85 -2.90
N ILE A 49 -5.06 6.72 -2.43
CA ILE A 49 -4.12 6.63 -1.30
C ILE A 49 -2.68 6.37 -1.75
N GLY A 50 -2.48 5.96 -3.00
CA GLY A 50 -1.15 5.76 -3.54
C GLY A 50 -1.16 5.37 -5.03
N THR A 51 0.03 5.34 -5.60
CA THR A 51 0.30 4.90 -6.96
C THR A 51 1.35 3.81 -6.94
N TYR A 52 1.11 2.74 -7.67
CA TYR A 52 2.08 1.70 -7.94
C TYR A 52 2.55 1.83 -9.39
N THR A 53 3.86 1.78 -9.63
CA THR A 53 4.44 1.80 -10.97
C THR A 53 5.32 0.57 -11.14
N GLU A 54 5.06 -0.18 -12.20
CA GLU A 54 5.86 -1.33 -12.60
C GLU A 54 6.53 -1.05 -13.94
N SER A 55 7.85 -0.98 -13.90
CA SER A 55 8.71 -0.91 -15.08
C SER A 55 9.59 -2.16 -15.12
N LYS A 56 10.18 -2.47 -16.29
CA LYS A 56 11.08 -3.62 -16.46
C LYS A 56 12.23 -3.67 -15.44
N ILE A 57 12.61 -2.53 -14.87
CA ILE A 57 13.80 -2.38 -14.01
C ILE A 57 13.40 -2.12 -12.56
N ARG A 58 12.21 -1.55 -12.29
CA ARG A 58 11.81 -1.14 -10.95
C ARG A 58 10.30 -1.26 -10.74
N LYS A 59 9.95 -1.77 -9.56
CA LYS A 59 8.63 -1.70 -8.95
C LYS A 59 8.70 -0.63 -7.87
N LYS A 60 7.72 0.27 -7.82
CA LYS A 60 7.67 1.30 -6.80
C LYS A 60 6.25 1.61 -6.38
N LEU A 61 5.96 1.44 -5.10
CA LEU A 61 4.79 1.98 -4.43
C LEU A 61 5.12 3.37 -3.88
N ARG A 62 4.23 4.32 -4.14
CA ARG A 62 4.26 5.64 -3.50
C ARG A 62 2.90 5.91 -2.91
N LEU A 63 2.86 6.16 -1.61
CA LEU A 63 1.66 6.72 -0.98
C LEU A 63 1.55 8.19 -1.37
N VAL A 64 0.32 8.74 -1.31
CA VAL A 64 0.19 10.19 -1.27
C VAL A 64 0.82 10.71 0.02
N LYS A 65 1.51 11.85 -0.06
CA LYS A 65 2.29 12.43 1.05
C LYS A 65 1.53 12.46 2.37
N MET A 66 0.26 12.85 2.35
CA MET A 66 -0.56 12.94 3.56
C MET A 66 -0.80 11.57 4.22
N VAL A 67 -0.94 10.50 3.43
CA VAL A 67 -1.09 9.12 3.96
C VAL A 67 0.26 8.62 4.46
N GLU A 68 1.35 8.93 3.76
CA GLU A 68 2.71 8.58 4.17
C GLU A 68 3.06 9.20 5.53
N GLU A 69 2.89 10.51 5.67
CA GLU A 69 3.14 11.24 6.92
C GLU A 69 2.26 10.74 8.06
N TYR A 70 0.98 10.47 7.79
CA TYR A 70 0.06 9.93 8.80
C TYR A 70 0.51 8.56 9.32
N ASN A 71 0.97 7.67 8.45
CA ASN A 71 1.47 6.36 8.88
C ASN A 71 2.84 6.46 9.55
N MET A 72 3.72 7.37 9.08
CA MET A 72 5.00 7.62 9.72
C MET A 72 4.84 8.13 11.16
N LEU A 73 3.80 8.91 11.47
CA LEU A 73 3.48 9.31 12.85
C LEU A 73 3.01 8.12 13.71
N PHE A 74 2.42 7.09 13.11
CA PHE A 74 1.86 5.94 13.83
C PHE A 74 2.89 4.84 14.11
N MET A 75 3.79 4.56 13.16
CA MET A 75 4.74 3.43 13.25
C MET A 75 6.21 3.84 13.06
N GLY A 76 6.50 5.10 12.71
CA GLY A 76 7.85 5.53 12.38
C GLY A 76 8.24 5.28 10.92
N SER A 77 9.37 5.86 10.51
CA SER A 77 9.82 5.84 9.11
C SER A 77 10.34 4.47 8.68
N GLU A 78 11.16 3.80 9.50
CA GLU A 78 11.76 2.51 9.16
C GLU A 78 10.70 1.43 8.96
N ASP A 79 9.79 1.29 9.93
CA ASP A 79 8.68 0.33 9.87
C ASP A 79 7.71 0.61 8.71
N LEU A 80 7.48 1.90 8.40
CA LEU A 80 6.70 2.27 7.23
C LEU A 80 7.39 1.81 5.93
N GLN A 81 8.69 2.03 5.79
CA GLN A 81 9.42 1.60 4.60
C GLN A 81 9.45 0.07 4.46
N ASP A 82 9.57 -0.66 5.57
CA ASP A 82 9.44 -2.12 5.55
C ASP A 82 8.03 -2.57 5.16
N THR A 83 7.00 -1.93 5.69
CA THR A 83 5.60 -2.19 5.33
C THR A 83 5.37 -1.95 3.84
N LEU A 84 5.87 -0.84 3.29
CA LEU A 84 5.74 -0.51 1.87
C LEU A 84 6.42 -1.54 0.97
N ARG A 85 7.61 -2.05 1.33
CA ARG A 85 8.28 -3.13 0.58
C ARG A 85 7.46 -4.41 0.53
N HIS A 86 6.78 -4.76 1.63
CA HIS A 86 5.89 -5.92 1.65
C HIS A 86 4.66 -5.69 0.77
N TRP A 87 4.09 -4.50 0.83
CA TRP A 87 2.94 -4.12 0.03
C TRP A 87 3.23 -4.10 -1.47
N GLU A 88 4.41 -3.65 -1.88
CA GLU A 88 4.85 -3.72 -3.28
C GLU A 88 4.77 -5.14 -3.83
N ARG A 89 5.19 -6.14 -3.06
CA ARG A 89 5.10 -7.57 -3.45
C ARG A 89 3.65 -8.03 -3.52
N ALA A 90 2.86 -7.75 -2.50
CA ALA A 90 1.45 -8.16 -2.47
C ALA A 90 0.62 -7.52 -3.60
N ILE A 91 0.87 -6.25 -3.91
CA ILE A 91 0.23 -5.53 -5.03
C ILE A 91 0.65 -6.13 -6.36
N THR A 92 1.94 -6.44 -6.55
CA THR A 92 2.43 -7.14 -7.75
C THR A 92 1.67 -8.45 -7.96
N ASP A 93 1.58 -9.28 -6.93
CA ASP A 93 0.95 -10.59 -7.02
C ASP A 93 -0.55 -10.45 -7.36
N LYS A 94 -1.22 -9.47 -6.75
CA LYS A 94 -2.63 -9.17 -7.01
C LYS A 94 -2.89 -8.69 -8.44
N ILE A 95 -2.05 -7.79 -8.96
CA ILE A 95 -2.14 -7.32 -10.36
C ILE A 95 -1.89 -8.48 -11.33
N SER A 96 -0.90 -9.33 -11.05
CA SER A 96 -0.55 -10.47 -11.91
C SER A 96 -1.70 -11.48 -12.00
N ARG A 97 -2.42 -11.73 -10.89
CA ARG A 97 -3.61 -12.60 -10.86
C ARG A 97 -4.81 -12.02 -11.61
N ASN A 98 -4.99 -10.70 -11.61
CA ASN A 98 -6.11 -10.05 -12.30
C ASN A 98 -5.93 -9.99 -13.82
N ASN A 99 -4.69 -10.13 -14.32
CA ASN A 99 -4.36 -10.13 -15.75
C ASN A 99 -4.21 -11.53 -16.34
N SER A 100 -4.35 -12.59 -15.52
CA SER A 100 -4.32 -14.00 -15.94
C SER A 100 -5.74 -14.52 -16.11
#